data_AF-A0A521PBC0-F1
#
_entry.id   AF-A0A521PBC0-F1
#
_cell.length_a   1.000
_cell.length_b   1.000
_cell.length_c   1.000
_cell.angle_alpha   90.00
_cell.angle_beta   90.00
_cell.angle_gamma   90.00
#
_symmetry.space_group_name_H-M   'P 1'
#
loop_
_entity.id
_entity.type
_entity.pdbx_description
1 polymer ?
#
loop_
_entity_poly.entity_id
_entity_poly.type
_entity_poly.pdbx_seq_one_letter_code
_entity_poly.pdbx_strand_id
1 'polypeptide(L)' 'MDTNDRMSRVLGSFWISASGSLTHGGLTTGQPFAIFCSHTVNSMPRFQFSGASMWWDYPWGGSPASGYVVFGVY' A
#
# COMPACT_ATOMS: atom_id res chain seq x y z
N MET A 1 -15.35 -5.56 -21.74
CA MET A 1 -13.88 -5.59 -21.74
C MET A 1 -13.43 -4.17 -21.55
N ASP A 2 -12.83 -3.86 -20.41
CA ASP A 2 -12.34 -2.51 -20.10
C ASP A 2 -11.09 -2.26 -20.95
N THR A 3 -11.18 -1.31 -21.88
CA THR A 3 -10.17 -1.04 -22.92
C THR A 3 -9.05 -0.11 -22.45
N ASN A 4 -8.84 0.04 -21.15
CA ASN A 4 -7.81 0.90 -20.59
C ASN A 4 -6.77 0.05 -19.86
N ASP A 5 -5.87 -0.58 -20.62
CA ASP A 5 -4.60 -1.05 -20.07
C ASP A 5 -3.85 0.16 -19.50
N ARG A 6 -4.08 0.46 -18.22
CA ARG A 6 -3.39 1.54 -17.51
C ARG A 6 -2.03 1.03 -17.06
N MET A 7 -0.95 1.63 -17.58
CA MET A 7 0.41 1.33 -17.13
C MET A 7 0.58 1.79 -15.69
N SER A 8 0.80 0.84 -14.78
CA SER A 8 1.10 1.15 -13.38
C SER A 8 2.38 1.97 -13.27
N ARG A 9 2.32 3.07 -12.51
CA ARG A 9 3.49 3.86 -12.12
C ARG A 9 3.77 3.68 -10.63
N VAL A 10 4.94 3.12 -10.33
CA VAL A 10 5.45 3.03 -8.95
C VAL A 10 5.89 4.42 -8.49
N LEU A 11 5.46 4.81 -7.29
CA LEU A 11 5.80 6.09 -6.68
C LEU A 11 6.86 5.95 -5.58
N GLY A 12 6.94 4.78 -4.94
CA GLY A 12 7.98 4.49 -3.98
C GLY A 12 7.81 3.16 -3.27
N SER A 13 8.74 2.87 -2.37
CA SER A 13 8.71 1.71 -1.49
C SER A 13 9.34 2.02 -0.14
N PHE A 14 8.90 1.32 0.89
CA PHE A 14 9.42 1.46 2.26
C PHE A 14 9.14 0.22 3.10
N TRP A 15 9.85 0.09 4.21
CA TRP A 15 9.66 -0.99 5.19
C TRP A 15 8.60 -0.60 6.22
N ILE A 16 7.75 -1.56 6.61
CA ILE A 16 6.80 -1.40 7.72
C ILE A 16 6.91 -2.59 8.70
N SER A 17 6.62 -2.33 9.97
CA SER A 17 6.52 -3.34 11.03
C SER A 17 5.38 -3.06 12.02
N ALA A 18 4.59 -2.01 11.79
CA ALA A 18 3.45 -1.60 12.60
C ALA A 18 2.48 -0.80 11.72
N SER A 19 1.26 -0.56 12.20
CA SER A 19 0.29 0.32 11.54
C SER A 19 0.84 1.73 11.37
N GLY A 20 0.38 2.43 10.34
CA GLY A 20 0.88 3.77 10.06
C GLY A 20 0.22 4.43 8.86
N SER A 21 0.82 5.53 8.43
CA SER A 21 0.34 6.32 7.30
C SER A 21 1.48 7.00 6.57
N LEU A 22 1.27 7.28 5.29
CA LEU A 22 2.16 8.02 4.41
C LEU A 22 1.33 9.03 3.61
N THR A 23 1.88 10.23 3.41
CA THR A 23 1.35 11.21 2.46
C THR A 23 2.31 11.35 1.29
N HIS A 24 1.82 11.19 0.07
CA HIS A 24 2.61 11.34 -1.15
C HIS A 24 1.77 11.99 -2.26
N GLY A 25 2.19 13.16 -2.74
CA GLY A 25 1.42 13.94 -3.74
C GLY A 25 1.13 13.18 -5.04
N GLY A 26 1.99 12.23 -5.44
CA GLY A 26 1.74 11.37 -6.60
C GLY A 26 0.49 10.48 -6.51
N LEU A 27 -0.03 10.20 -5.30
CA LEU A 27 -1.21 9.34 -5.13
C LEU A 27 -2.50 9.94 -5.69
N THR A 28 -2.56 11.27 -5.89
CA THR A 28 -3.72 11.94 -6.49
C THR A 28 -3.71 11.91 -8.02
N THR A 29 -2.65 11.38 -8.64
CA THR A 29 -2.44 11.45 -10.09
C THR A 29 -3.05 10.28 -10.86
N GLY A 30 -3.69 9.33 -10.18
CA GLY A 30 -4.30 8.14 -10.77
C GLY A 30 -5.01 7.31 -9.72
N GLN A 31 -5.37 6.07 -10.05
CA GLN A 31 -6.01 5.17 -9.08
C GLN A 31 -4.93 4.53 -8.19
N PRO A 32 -4.90 4.79 -6.88
CA PRO A 32 -3.80 4.34 -6.03
C PRO A 32 -3.82 2.83 -5.79
N PHE A 33 -2.63 2.25 -5.62
CA PHE A 33 -2.45 0.87 -5.19
C PHE A 33 -1.29 0.75 -4.19
N ALA A 34 -1.32 -0.32 -3.40
CA ALA A 34 -0.21 -0.77 -2.59
C ALA A 34 -0.10 -2.29 -2.63
N ILE A 35 1.13 -2.78 -2.64
CA ILE A 35 1.49 -4.19 -2.59
C ILE A 35 2.34 -4.39 -1.35
N PHE A 36 2.00 -5.39 -0.53
CA PHE A 36 2.79 -5.77 0.63
C PHE A 36 3.53 -7.08 0.35
N CYS A 37 4.86 -6.98 0.33
CA CYS A 37 5.77 -8.10 0.24
C CYS A 37 6.20 -8.49 1.65
N SER A 38 5.48 -9.45 2.22
CA SER A 38 5.75 -9.90 3.57
C SER A 38 7.05 -10.72 3.67
N HIS A 39 7.79 -10.54 4.76
CA HIS A 39 8.91 -11.44 5.12
C HIS A 39 8.46 -12.60 6.02
N THR A 40 7.20 -12.59 6.47
CA THR A 40 6.62 -13.60 7.39
C THR A 40 5.19 -13.94 6.98
N VAL A 41 4.62 -15.04 7.48
CA VAL A 41 3.20 -15.39 7.22
C VAL A 41 2.22 -14.79 8.25
N ASN A 42 2.64 -13.75 8.97
CA ASN A 42 1.84 -13.08 10.01
C ASN A 42 0.68 -12.23 9.43
N SER A 43 -0.08 -11.57 10.32
CA SER A 43 -1.20 -10.69 9.95
C SER A 43 -0.79 -9.71 8.85
N MET A 44 -1.52 -9.72 7.73
CA MET A 44 -1.27 -8.83 6.59
C MET A 44 -1.90 -7.46 6.83
N PRO A 45 -1.23 -6.36 6.43
CA PRO A 45 -1.80 -5.04 6.54
C PRO A 45 -2.96 -4.86 5.55
N ARG A 46 -4.01 -4.17 5.99
CA ARG A 46 -5.06 -3.63 5.14
C ARG A 46 -4.68 -2.21 4.75
N PHE A 47 -4.63 -1.93 3.45
CA PHE A 47 -4.39 -0.58 2.94
C PHE A 47 -5.68 0.17 2.65
N GLN A 48 -5.68 1.45 2.94
CA GLN A 48 -6.76 2.39 2.63
C GLN A 48 -6.13 3.66 2.03
N PHE A 49 -6.90 4.38 1.20
CA PHE A 49 -6.45 5.59 0.51
C PHE A 49 -7.50 6.69 0.56
N SER A 50 -7.08 7.95 0.72
CA SER A 50 -7.89 9.13 0.44
C SER A 50 -7.02 10.30 0.04
N GLY A 51 -7.30 10.86 -1.13
CA GLY A 51 -6.48 11.91 -1.73
C GLY A 51 -5.01 11.49 -1.83
N ALA A 52 -4.13 12.31 -1.25
CA ALA A 52 -2.69 12.06 -1.22
C ALA A 52 -2.24 11.14 -0.08
N SER A 53 -3.17 10.60 0.73
CA SER A 53 -2.85 9.81 1.92
C SER A 53 -3.13 8.33 1.73
N MET A 54 -2.20 7.53 2.22
CA MET A 54 -2.32 6.09 2.38
C MET A 54 -2.18 5.75 3.86
N TRP A 55 -3.02 4.85 4.35
CA TRP A 55 -2.93 4.33 5.72
C TRP A 55 -3.00 2.82 5.69
N TRP A 56 -2.37 2.18 6.68
CA TRP A 56 -2.41 0.75 6.83
C TRP A 56 -2.60 0.34 8.28
N ASP A 57 -3.44 -0.67 8.47
CA ASP A 57 -3.74 -1.27 9.76
C ASP A 57 -3.61 -2.80 9.69
N TYR A 58 -3.31 -3.43 10.82
CA TYR A 58 -3.26 -4.89 10.91
C TYR A 58 -4.56 -5.36 11.59
N PRO A 59 -5.50 -5.99 10.86
CA PRO A 59 -6.72 -6.49 11.46
C PRO A 59 -6.42 -7.53 12.57
N TRP A 60 -7.25 -7.54 13.61
CA TRP A 60 -6.94 -8.08 14.94
C TRP A 60 -6.60 -9.58 14.94
N GLY A 61 -5.70 -9.99 15.85
CA GLY A 61 -5.48 -11.40 16.20
C GLY A 61 -4.05 -11.93 16.04
N GLY A 62 -3.08 -11.12 15.62
CA GLY A 62 -1.68 -11.55 15.49
C GLY A 62 -0.67 -10.40 15.49
N SER A 63 0.61 -10.73 15.70
CA SER A 63 1.71 -9.76 15.59
C SER A 63 1.79 -9.19 14.16
N PRO A 64 2.07 -7.89 13.99
CA PRO A 64 2.22 -7.30 12.66
C PRO A 64 3.26 -8.05 11.82
N ALA A 65 2.90 -8.41 10.58
CA ALA A 65 3.90 -8.86 9.63
C ALA A 65 4.82 -7.68 9.28
N SER A 66 6.13 -7.88 9.43
CA SER A 66 7.10 -6.93 8.88
C SER A 66 7.39 -7.23 7.42
N GLY A 67 7.54 -6.20 6.61
CA GLY A 67 7.80 -6.36 5.18
C GLY A 67 7.91 -5.06 4.42
N TYR A 68 8.09 -5.19 3.10
CA TYR A 68 8.17 -4.07 2.18
C TYR A 68 6.81 -3.73 1.60
N VAL A 69 6.48 -2.43 1.59
CA VAL A 69 5.37 -1.88 0.84
C VAL A 69 5.91 -1.26 -0.44
N VAL A 70 5.29 -1.58 -1.57
CA VAL A 70 5.46 -0.85 -2.84
C VAL A 70 4.13 -0.18 -3.15
N PHE A 71 4.14 1.13 -3.42
CA PHE A 71 2.92 1.88 -3.70
C PHE A 71 3.02 2.67 -5.00
N GLY A 72 1.88 2.93 -5.61
CA GLY A 72 1.82 3.60 -6.91
C GLY A 72 0.41 3.97 -7.32
N VAL A 73 0.26 4.28 -8.61
CA VAL A 73 -1.03 4.56 -9.26
C VAL A 73 -1.16 3.77 -10.56
N TYR A 74 -2.38 3.39 -10.92
CA TYR A 74 -2.76 3.03 -12.30
C TYR A 74 -3.16 4.28 -13.08
#